data_AF-A0A6H1LQ23-F1
#
_entry.id   AF-A0A6H1LQ23-F1
#
_cell.length_a   1.000
_cell.length_b   1.000
_cell.length_c   1.000
_cell.angle_alpha   90.00
_cell.angle_beta   90.00
_cell.angle_gamma   90.00
#
_symmetry.space_group_name_H-M   'P 1'
#
loop_
_entity.id
_entity.type
_entity.pdbx_description
1 polymer ?
#
loop_
_entity_poly.entity_id
_entity_poly.type
_entity_poly.pdbx_seq_one_letter_code
_entity_poly.pdbx_strand_id
1 'polypeptide(L)'
;MTRSPNRDRCLEELERDCWPVPPADATRLVATAHALRRRPIGELTAEDMRLLIGQDIALPYLLPLALKVLRDNPMAEGDMLRG
;
A
#
# COMPACT_ATOMS: atom_id res chain seq x y z
N MET A 1 -9.99 -1.02 -19.91
CA MET A 1 -9.78 0.26 -19.20
C MET A 1 -10.14 0.05 -17.74
N THR A 2 -9.16 -0.22 -16.88
CA THR A 2 -9.39 -0.33 -15.43
C THR A 2 -9.71 1.05 -14.88
N ARG A 3 -10.90 1.21 -14.30
CA ARG A 3 -11.32 2.44 -13.63
C ARG A 3 -10.29 2.78 -12.55
N SER A 4 -9.84 4.03 -12.47
CA SER A 4 -8.93 4.46 -11.41
C SER A 4 -9.58 4.22 -10.03
N PRO A 5 -8.87 3.65 -9.05
CA PRO A 5 -9.44 3.34 -7.76
C PRO A 5 -9.77 4.62 -6.97
N ASN A 6 -10.81 4.54 -6.13
CA ASN A 6 -11.20 5.66 -5.26
C ASN A 6 -10.12 5.89 -4.21
N ARG A 7 -9.49 7.07 -4.23
CA ARG A 7 -8.33 7.40 -3.40
C ARG A 7 -8.65 7.61 -1.92
N ASP A 8 -9.91 7.87 -1.59
CA ASP A 8 -10.35 8.10 -0.22
C ASP A 8 -10.64 6.79 0.54
N ARG A 9 -10.56 5.64 -0.14
CA ARG A 9 -10.78 4.32 0.44
C ARG A 9 -9.49 3.60 0.76
N CYS A 10 -9.51 2.77 1.79
CA CYS A 10 -8.40 1.89 2.14
C CYS A 10 -8.43 0.58 1.33
N LEU A 11 -7.36 -0.20 1.41
CA LEU A 11 -7.25 -1.47 0.68
C LEU A 11 -8.29 -2.50 1.17
N GLU A 12 -8.54 -2.56 2.48
CA GLU A 12 -9.56 -3.46 3.03
C GLU A 12 -10.96 -3.17 2.45
N GLU A 13 -11.32 -1.90 2.28
CA GLU A 13 -12.60 -1.49 1.69
C GLU A 13 -12.69 -1.79 0.19
N LEU A 14 -11.59 -1.61 -0.55
CA LEU A 14 -11.52 -1.85 -1.99
C LEU A 14 -11.59 -3.34 -2.31
N GLU A 15 -10.89 -4.16 -1.53
CA GLU A 15 -10.86 -5.62 -1.66
C GLU A 15 -12.08 -6.29 -1.02
N ARG A 16 -12.80 -5.57 -0.15
CA ARG A 16 -13.83 -6.13 0.74
C ARG A 16 -13.27 -7.27 1.59
N ASP A 17 -12.03 -7.10 2.03
CA ASP A 17 -11.26 -8.07 2.80
C ASP A 17 -10.59 -7.39 3.99
N CYS A 18 -11.19 -7.56 5.17
CA CYS A 18 -10.66 -7.04 6.42
C CYS A 18 -9.76 -8.08 7.07
N TRP A 19 -8.47 -7.75 7.21
CA TRP A 19 -7.53 -8.66 7.85
C TRP A 19 -7.76 -8.70 9.36
N PRO A 20 -7.57 -9.87 10.01
CA PRO A 20 -7.55 -9.95 11.46
C PRO A 20 -6.43 -9.06 12.02
N VAL A 21 -6.57 -8.71 13.31
CA VAL A 21 -5.50 -8.01 14.03
C VAL A 21 -4.24 -8.87 13.98
N PRO A 22 -3.07 -8.31 13.61
CA PRO A 22 -1.83 -9.08 13.60
C PRO A 22 -1.51 -9.59 15.01
N PRO A 23 -0.90 -10.78 15.14
CA PRO A 23 -0.55 -11.33 16.44
C PRO A 23 0.45 -10.43 17.18
N ALA A 24 0.49 -10.51 18.52
CA ALA A 24 1.30 -9.61 19.34
C ALA A 24 2.82 -9.73 19.09
N ASP A 25 3.27 -10.88 18.60
CA ASP A 25 4.65 -11.19 18.21
C ASP A 25 4.92 -10.96 16.71
N ALA A 26 3.99 -10.33 15.99
CA ALA A 26 4.17 -10.01 14.58
C ALA A 26 5.44 -9.18 14.36
N THR A 27 6.18 -9.51 13.31
CA THR A 27 7.34 -8.71 12.91
C THR A 27 6.90 -7.29 12.56
N ARG A 28 7.81 -6.32 12.67
CA ARG A 28 7.56 -4.92 12.28
C ARG A 28 7.02 -4.80 10.86
N LEU A 29 7.51 -5.63 9.93
CA LEU A 29 7.04 -5.67 8.55
C LEU A 29 5.56 -6.04 8.47
N VAL A 30 5.16 -7.12 9.15
CA VAL A 30 3.77 -7.59 9.18
C VAL A 30 2.87 -6.54 9.84
N ALA A 31 3.26 -6.01 11.00
CA ALA A 31 2.50 -4.97 11.69
C ALA A 31 2.30 -3.72 10.81
N THR A 32 3.34 -3.31 10.09
CA THR A 32 3.29 -2.16 9.17
C THR A 32 2.37 -2.44 7.99
N ALA A 33 2.47 -3.61 7.36
CA ALA A 33 1.59 -3.98 6.24
C ALA A 33 0.11 -4.00 6.65
N HIS A 34 -0.22 -4.55 7.82
CA HIS A 34 -1.59 -4.52 8.35
C HIS A 34 -2.08 -3.07 8.59
N ALA A 35 -1.24 -2.21 9.14
CA ALA A 35 -1.60 -0.82 9.39
C ALA A 35 -1.84 -0.05 8.07
N LEU A 36 -0.98 -0.24 7.06
CA LEU A 36 -1.09 0.44 5.78
C LEU A 36 -2.33 0.05 4.99
N ARG A 37 -2.80 -1.21 5.10
CA ARG A 37 -4.04 -1.66 4.45
C ARG A 37 -5.29 -0.88 4.90
N ARG A 38 -5.23 -0.25 6.08
CA ARG A 38 -6.33 0.54 6.67
C ARG A 38 -6.25 2.03 6.37
N ARG A 39 -5.18 2.49 5.71
CA ARG A 39 -5.05 3.89 5.28
C ARG A 39 -5.69 4.12 3.90
N PRO A 40 -6.26 5.31 3.64
CA PRO A 40 -6.69 5.68 2.31
C PRO A 40 -5.55 5.54 1.30
N ILE A 41 -5.81 4.92 0.15
CA ILE A 41 -4.75 4.66 -0.85
C ILE A 41 -4.15 5.95 -1.44
N GLY A 42 -4.88 7.07 -1.33
CA GLY A 42 -4.40 8.39 -1.74
C GLY A 42 -3.33 8.98 -0.84
N GLU A 43 -3.18 8.49 0.39
CA GLU A 43 -2.19 8.94 1.36
C GLU A 43 -0.95 8.05 1.44
N LEU A 44 -0.92 6.94 0.70
CA LEU A 44 0.21 6.04 0.67
C LEU A 44 1.41 6.74 0.02
N THR A 45 2.55 6.69 0.71
CA THR A 45 3.83 7.19 0.22
C THR A 45 4.48 6.23 -0.77
N ALA A 46 5.56 6.65 -1.41
CA ALA A 46 6.37 5.77 -2.25
C ALA A 46 6.93 4.57 -1.45
N GLU A 47 7.34 4.77 -0.19
CA GLU A 47 7.77 3.68 0.68
C GLU A 47 6.63 2.74 1.06
N ASP A 48 5.44 3.27 1.39
CA ASP A 48 4.27 2.44 1.70
C ASP A 48 3.89 1.56 0.51
N MET A 49 3.86 2.14 -0.69
CA MET A 49 3.60 1.41 -1.93
C MET A 49 4.70 0.39 -2.22
N ARG A 50 5.99 0.75 -2.07
CA ARG A 50 7.12 -0.18 -2.26
C ARG A 50 7.02 -1.38 -1.32
N LEU A 51 6.74 -1.15 -0.03
CA LEU A 51 6.59 -2.19 0.97
C LEU A 51 5.45 -3.16 0.60
N LEU A 52 4.25 -2.63 0.35
CA LEU A 52 3.08 -3.45 0.04
C LEU A 52 3.24 -4.21 -1.28
N ILE A 53 3.74 -3.56 -2.33
CA ILE A 53 4.01 -4.19 -3.63
C ILE A 53 5.07 -5.28 -3.48
N GLY A 54 6.14 -5.03 -2.72
CA GLY A 54 7.18 -6.01 -2.46
C GLY A 54 6.74 -7.21 -1.60
N GLN A 55 5.55 -7.18 -1.03
CA GLN A 55 4.90 -8.30 -0.34
C GLN A 55 3.73 -8.90 -1.15
N ASP A 56 3.58 -8.51 -2.42
CA ASP A 56 2.49 -8.92 -3.31
C ASP A 56 1.08 -8.56 -2.79
N ILE A 57 0.96 -7.49 -2.00
CA ILE A 57 -0.31 -7.05 -1.41
C ILE A 57 -0.99 -6.04 -2.34
N ALA A 58 -2.27 -6.29 -2.64
CA ALA A 58 -3.17 -5.36 -3.32
C ALA A 58 -2.66 -4.78 -4.67
N LEU A 59 -1.87 -5.56 -5.40
CA LEU A 59 -1.26 -5.16 -6.67
C LEU A 59 -2.24 -4.53 -7.69
N PRO A 60 -3.48 -5.03 -7.87
CA PRO A 60 -4.43 -4.42 -8.81
C PRO A 60 -4.75 -2.96 -8.51
N TYR A 61 -4.66 -2.55 -7.24
CA TYR A 61 -4.93 -1.19 -6.78
C TYR A 61 -3.65 -0.35 -6.71
N LEU A 62 -2.53 -0.95 -6.30
CA LEU A 62 -1.28 -0.23 -6.07
C LEU A 62 -0.46 0.00 -7.35
N LEU A 63 -0.42 -0.95 -8.29
CA LEU A 63 0.38 -0.79 -9.51
C LEU A 63 -0.02 0.44 -10.35
N PRO A 64 -1.31 0.74 -10.58
CA PRO A 64 -1.70 1.97 -11.28
C PRO A 64 -1.26 3.25 -10.56
N LEU A 65 -1.24 3.25 -9.22
CA LEU A 65 -0.81 4.39 -8.40
C LEU A 65 0.70 4.56 -8.45
N ALA A 66 1.45 3.47 -8.27
CA ALA A 66 2.91 3.47 -8.35
C ALA A 66 3.40 3.91 -9.73
N LEU A 67 2.77 3.43 -10.81
CA LEU A 67 3.07 3.88 -12.17
C LEU A 67 2.79 5.36 -12.38
N LYS A 68 1.77 5.93 -11.71
CA LYS A 68 1.54 7.37 -11.75
C LYS A 68 2.67 8.13 -11.05
N VAL A 69 3.07 7.69 -9.85
CA VAL A 69 4.20 8.28 -9.12
C VAL A 69 5.48 8.23 -9.94
N LEU A 70 5.80 7.09 -10.54
CA LEU A 70 7.01 6.91 -11.36
C LEU A 70 6.96 7.71 -12.66
N ARG A 71 5.77 7.96 -13.22
CA ARG A 71 5.62 8.83 -14.38
C ARG A 71 5.91 10.29 -14.02
N ASP A 72 5.46 10.72 -12.86
CA ASP A 72 5.64 12.09 -12.37
C ASP A 72 7.08 12.32 -11.86
N ASN A 73 7.67 11.30 -11.22
CA ASN A 73 9.06 11.28 -10.76
C ASN A 73 9.69 9.88 -10.97
N PRO A 74 10.43 9.65 -12.07
CA PRO A 74 11.07 8.36 -12.35
C PRO A 74 12.11 7.91 -11.32
N MET A 75 12.63 8.84 -10.51
CA MET A 75 13.59 8.58 -9.43
C MET A 75 12.91 8.50 -8.06
N ALA A 76 11.58 8.35 -8.02
CA ALA A 76 10.88 8.11 -6.76
C ALA A 76 11.41 6.82 -6.12
N GLU A 77 11.87 6.93 -4.89
CA GLU A 77 12.42 5.83 -4.11
C GLU A 77 11.63 5.66 -2.80
N GLY A 78 11.77 4.48 -2.20
CA GLY A 78 11.29 4.21 -0.86
C GLY A 78 12.46 4.17 0.12
N ASP A 79 12.22 4.63 1.34
CA ASP A 79 13.26 4.79 2.36
C ASP A 79 13.63 3.47 3.08
N MET A 80 13.00 2.36 2.66
CA MET A 80 13.17 0.99 3.16
C MET A 80 13.09 0.86 4.69
N LEU A 81 12.00 1.40 5.23
CA LEU A 81 11.54 1.31 6.63
C LEU A 81 12.41 2.00 7.70
N ARG A 82 12.36 3.33 7.82
CA ARG A 82 12.55 4.00 9.12
C ARG A 82 11.22 4.12 9.87
N GLY A 83 11.26 3.76 11.16
CA GLY A 83 10.24 4.15 12.14
C GLY A 83 10.59 5.51 12.74
#